data_AF-A0A318EH59-F1
#
_entry.id   AF-A0A318EH59-F1
#
_cell.length_a   1.000
_cell.length_b   1.000
_cell.length_c   1.000
_cell.angle_alpha   90.00
_cell.angle_beta   90.00
_cell.angle_gamma   90.00
#
_symmetry.space_group_name_H-M   'P 1'
#
loop_
_entity.id
_entity.type
_entity.pdbx_description
1 polymer ?
#
loop_
_entity_poly.entity_id
_entity_poly.type
_entity_poly.pdbx_seq_one_letter_code
_entity_poly.pdbx_strand_id
1 'polypeptide(L)' 'MAKAGMKRPDPKEPHGTESNHKLHIPKNSVAPVPEIQGKAKNGHEKIKPMH' A
#
# COMPACT_ATOMS: atom_id res chain seq x y z
N MET A 1 22.53 21.12 -27.22
CA MET A 1 21.76 22.27 -26.72
C MET A 1 21.11 21.90 -25.39
N ALA A 2 21.73 22.27 -24.26
CA ALA A 2 21.09 22.16 -22.95
C ALA A 2 20.04 23.28 -22.84
N LYS A 3 18.82 22.97 -22.41
CA LYS A 3 17.80 24.01 -22.16
C LYS A 3 18.33 24.98 -21.10
N ALA A 4 18.81 26.14 -21.55
CA ALA A 4 19.18 27.24 -20.66
C ALA A 4 17.93 27.64 -19.86
N GLY A 5 18.01 27.53 -18.52
CA GLY A 5 16.95 27.99 -17.62
C GLY A 5 16.29 26.92 -16.76
N MET A 6 16.58 25.63 -16.95
CA MET A 6 16.11 24.60 -16.01
C MET A 6 17.22 24.31 -15.00
N LYS A 7 17.23 25.05 -13.89
CA LYS A 7 18.13 24.82 -12.76
C LYS A 7 17.84 23.41 -12.22
N ARG A 8 18.87 22.56 -12.13
CA ARG A 8 18.73 21.30 -11.39
C ARG A 8 18.48 21.70 -9.95
N PRO A 9 17.36 21.29 -9.34
CA PRO A 9 17.11 21.58 -7.95
C PRO A 9 18.21 20.91 -7.12
N ASP A 10 18.88 21.70 -6.29
CA ASP A 10 19.91 21.16 -5.42
C ASP A 10 19.25 20.24 -4.38
N PRO A 11 19.85 19.09 -4.01
CA PRO A 11 19.28 18.17 -3.01
C PRO A 11 19.07 18.79 -1.62
N LYS A 12 19.57 20.01 -1.40
CA LYS A 12 19.45 20.81 -0.18
C LYS A 12 18.34 21.85 -0.24
N GLU A 13 17.79 22.14 -1.41
CA GLU A 13 16.65 23.05 -1.56
C GLU A 13 15.36 22.25 -1.32
N PRO A 14 14.46 22.71 -0.41
CA PRO A 14 13.21 22.02 -0.14
C PRO A 14 12.35 22.01 -1.40
N HIS A 15 12.13 20.81 -1.93
CA HIS A 15 11.26 20.62 -3.08
C HIS A 15 9.80 20.80 -2.68
N GLY A 16 9.13 21.78 -3.30
CA GLY A 16 7.75 22.21 -3.00
C GLY A 16 6.63 21.19 -3.28
N THR A 17 6.91 19.89 -3.23
CA THR A 17 5.90 18.81 -3.27
C THR A 17 5.89 17.95 -2.01
N GLU A 18 6.71 18.26 -1.01
CA GLU A 18 6.57 17.66 0.32
C GLU A 18 5.38 18.32 1.04
N SER A 19 4.19 17.84 0.71
CA SER A 19 3.01 18.11 1.52
C SER A 19 3.27 17.58 2.94
N ASN A 20 3.58 18.49 3.87
CA ASN A 20 3.73 18.18 5.31
C ASN A 20 2.42 17.75 5.98
N HIS A 21 1.34 17.63 5.21
CA HIS A 21 0.06 17.18 5.68
C HIS A 21 0.11 15.67 5.94
N LYS A 22 0.17 15.31 7.22
CA LYS A 22 -0.11 13.96 7.67
C LYS A 22 -1.55 13.61 7.26
N LEU A 23 -1.73 12.53 6.52
CA LEU A 23 -3.04 12.00 6.21
C LEU A 23 -3.71 11.56 7.53
N HIS A 24 -4.74 12.29 7.97
CA HIS A 24 -5.55 11.97 9.15
C HIS A 24 -6.57 10.87 8.83
N ILE A 25 -6.08 9.70 8.41
CA ILE A 25 -6.93 8.54 8.18
C ILE A 25 -7.15 7.86 9.54
N PRO A 26 -8.40 7.74 10.03
CA PRO A 26 -8.68 7.02 11.25
C PRO A 26 -8.20 5.57 11.10
N LYS A 27 -7.49 5.06 12.12
CA LYS A 27 -7.10 3.64 12.14
C LYS A 27 -8.36 2.80 12.12
N ASN A 28 -8.36 1.73 11.32
CA ASN A 28 -9.45 0.77 11.33
C ASN A 28 -9.65 0.26 12.76
N SER A 29 -10.78 0.61 13.39
CA SER A 29 -11.14 0.17 14.74
C SER A 29 -11.82 -1.20 14.75
N VAL A 30 -12.13 -1.73 13.56
CA VAL A 30 -12.75 -3.04 13.39
C VAL A 30 -11.67 -4.10 13.61
N ALA A 31 -12.01 -5.11 14.42
CA ALA A 31 -11.14 -6.26 14.61
C ALA A 31 -10.79 -6.88 13.24
N PRO A 32 -9.56 -7.40 13.07
CA PRO A 32 -9.21 -8.17 11.88
C PRO A 32 -10.24 -9.28 11.71
N VAL A 33 -10.68 -9.50 10.47
CA VAL A 33 -11.59 -10.59 10.15
C VAL A 33 -10.99 -11.88 10.73
N PRO A 34 -11.77 -12.68 11.47
CA PRO A 34 -11.30 -13.95 11.99
C PRO A 34 -10.65 -14.77 10.88
N GLU A 35 -9.58 -15.48 11.22
CA GLU A 35 -8.97 -16.43 10.29
C GLU A 35 -10.06 -17.31 9.69
N ILE A 36 -10.09 -17.39 8.35
CA ILE A 36 -11.10 -18.17 7.64
C ILE A 36 -10.83 -19.65 7.96
N GLN A 37 -11.43 -20.12 9.04
CA GLN A 37 -11.35 -21.51 9.46
C GLN A 37 -12.24 -22.33 8.54
N GLY A 38 -11.61 -23.19 7.76
CA GLY A 38 -12.27 -24.03 6.79
C GLY A 38 -11.27 -24.74 5.92
N LYS A 39 -11.71 -25.84 5.31
CA LYS A 39 -10.93 -26.51 4.28
C LYS A 39 -10.69 -25.53 3.12
N ALA A 40 -9.52 -25.61 2.49
CA ALA A 40 -9.23 -24.83 1.30
C ALA A 40 -10.36 -24.98 0.27
N LYS A 41 -10.70 -23.90 -0.44
CA LYS A 41 -11.72 -23.96 -1.49
C LYS A 41 -11.13 -24.68 -2.69
N ASN A 42 -11.58 -25.90 -2.96
CA ASN A 42 -11.13 -26.70 -4.09
C ASN A 42 -11.95 -26.41 -5.35
N GLY A 43 -12.24 -25.16 -5.72
CA GLY A 43 -13.00 -24.84 -6.94
C GLY A 43 -14.23 -25.74 -7.16
N HIS A 44 -14.26 -26.50 -8.26
CA HIS A 44 -15.29 -27.52 -8.57
C HIS A 44 -14.97 -28.93 -8.04
N GLU A 45 -13.75 -29.16 -7.56
CA GLU A 45 -13.31 -30.46 -7.07
C GLU A 45 -13.78 -30.71 -5.63
N LYS A 46 -14.11 -31.97 -5.33
CA LYS A 46 -14.43 -32.40 -3.97
C LYS A 46 -13.19 -32.33 -3.08
N ILE A 47 -13.38 -31.91 -1.84
CA ILE A 47 -12.28 -31.73 -0.91
C ILE A 47 -11.69 -33.09 -0.51
N LYS A 48 -10.38 -33.25 -0.67
CA LYS A 48 -9.64 -34.45 -0.25
C LYS A 48 -9.62 -34.56 1.28
N PRO A 49 -9.64 -35.77 1.86
CA PRO A 49 -9.49 -35.94 3.30
C PRO A 49 -8.15 -35.35 3.74
N MET A 50 -8.19 -34.54 4.80
CA MET A 50 -6.99 -34.04 5.48
C MET A 50 -6.47 -35.16 6.37
N HIS A 51 -5.19 -35.53 6.22
CA HIS A 51 -4.51 -36.49 7.08
C HIS A 51 -4.08 -35.85 8.41
#